data_AF-A0A6J8B515-F1
#
_entry.id   AF-A0A6J8B515-F1
#
_cell.length_a   1.000
_cell.length_b   1.000
_cell.length_c   1.000
_cell.angle_alpha   90.00
_cell.angle_beta   90.00
_cell.angle_gamma   90.00
#
_symmetry.space_group_name_H-M   'P 1'
#
loop_
_entity.id
_entity.type
_entity.pdbx_description
1 polymer ?
#
loop_
_entity_poly.entity_id
_entity_poly.type
_entity_poly.pdbx_seq_one_letter_code
_entity_poly.pdbx_strand_id
1 'polypeptide(L)'
;MASPASSTSKKRDEYCCVPFCNGNARTNKELSFHHIPSEKKMLTRKQWIVAIRRDEDWRNTVVCSKHFKKEDYRWTPNRKCLKPEAVPSVFDWKLNESSRKAPTPRQSLFKKMKVDDREDGHEMVVEESVCEVHNSQSVEHENEMSCDSNIHAGCLEKIEKLEHVVQQKDSELKDKTYELASLNQKLQMERFGVTRFSFDHEMIEFYTGFPTFDLFLIFYSVIKPTVTRMKTVYYKSSEEPSNRGRPKSMDPIDELFMFLCKVWFSD
;
A
#
# COMPACT_ATOMS: atom_id res chain seq x y z
N MET A 1 -68.70 -25.26 -6.39
CA MET A 1 -67.59 -25.21 -7.37
C MET A 1 -66.94 -23.83 -7.23
N ALA A 2 -65.79 -23.73 -6.57
CA ALA A 2 -65.10 -22.48 -6.36
C ALA A 2 -63.95 -22.36 -7.37
N SER A 3 -64.01 -21.34 -8.21
CA SER A 3 -62.97 -20.99 -9.19
C SER A 3 -61.67 -20.56 -8.51
N PRO A 4 -60.48 -20.88 -9.06
CA PRO A 4 -59.22 -20.42 -8.48
C PRO A 4 -58.94 -18.97 -8.87
N ALA A 5 -58.71 -18.13 -7.86
CA ALA A 5 -58.27 -16.76 -8.02
C ALA A 5 -56.80 -16.74 -8.53
N SER A 6 -56.63 -16.41 -9.81
CA SER A 6 -55.32 -16.08 -10.39
C SER A 6 -54.86 -14.73 -9.87
N SER A 7 -53.97 -14.71 -8.89
CA SER A 7 -53.29 -13.52 -8.40
C SER A 7 -52.26 -13.01 -9.42
N THR A 8 -52.71 -12.23 -10.40
CA THR A 8 -51.81 -11.54 -11.33
C THR A 8 -51.10 -10.38 -10.61
N SER A 9 -49.95 -10.67 -10.01
CA SER A 9 -49.02 -9.65 -9.54
C SER A 9 -48.49 -8.85 -10.73
N LYS A 10 -48.68 -7.52 -10.72
CA LYS A 10 -48.12 -6.60 -11.73
C LYS A 10 -46.60 -6.78 -11.77
N LYS A 11 -46.06 -7.38 -12.84
CA LYS A 11 -44.61 -7.51 -13.05
C LYS A 11 -44.01 -6.12 -13.20
N ARG A 12 -43.06 -5.77 -12.35
CA ARG A 12 -42.26 -4.54 -12.50
C ARG A 12 -41.36 -4.72 -13.73
N ASP A 13 -41.15 -3.62 -14.48
CA ASP A 13 -40.20 -3.62 -15.59
C ASP A 13 -38.77 -3.71 -15.02
N GLU A 14 -38.24 -4.93 -15.00
CA GLU A 14 -36.90 -5.25 -14.51
C GLU A 14 -35.86 -5.05 -15.62
N TYR A 15 -34.86 -4.20 -15.36
CA TYR A 15 -33.74 -3.92 -16.25
C TYR A 15 -32.46 -4.52 -15.68
N CYS A 16 -31.66 -5.15 -16.54
CA CYS A 16 -30.36 -5.68 -16.16
C CYS A 16 -29.42 -4.56 -15.70
N CYS A 17 -28.80 -4.71 -14.53
CA CYS A 17 -27.90 -3.70 -13.98
C CYS A 17 -26.48 -3.72 -14.59
N VAL A 18 -26.17 -4.77 -15.36
CA VAL A 18 -24.85 -4.97 -15.98
C VAL A 18 -24.61 -3.91 -17.07
N PRO A 19 -23.45 -3.20 -17.04
CA PRO A 19 -23.12 -2.20 -18.05
C PRO A 19 -23.23 -2.74 -19.48
N PHE A 20 -23.75 -1.91 -20.38
CA PHE A 20 -23.94 -2.23 -21.81
C PHE A 20 -24.90 -3.40 -22.10
N CYS A 21 -25.57 -3.95 -21.09
CA CYS A 21 -26.58 -4.98 -21.28
C CYS A 21 -27.98 -4.38 -21.43
N ASN A 22 -28.62 -4.62 -22.57
CA ASN A 22 -29.98 -4.17 -22.87
C ASN A 22 -31.06 -5.18 -22.44
N GLY A 23 -30.76 -6.02 -21.45
CA GLY A 23 -31.70 -7.02 -20.92
C GLY A 23 -32.86 -6.35 -20.17
N ASN A 24 -34.08 -6.55 -20.67
CA ASN A 24 -35.30 -6.00 -20.10
C ASN A 24 -36.39 -7.08 -20.06
N ALA A 25 -37.02 -7.29 -18.90
CA ALA A 25 -38.02 -8.33 -18.66
C ALA A 25 -39.29 -8.21 -19.51
N ARG A 26 -39.61 -7.02 -19.99
CA ARG A 26 -40.75 -6.76 -20.87
C ARG A 26 -40.48 -7.21 -22.31
N THR A 27 -39.29 -6.92 -22.82
CA THR A 27 -38.90 -7.19 -24.21
C THR A 27 -38.24 -8.54 -24.41
N ASN A 28 -37.52 -9.04 -23.40
CA ASN A 28 -36.76 -10.30 -23.43
C ASN A 28 -37.41 -11.30 -22.47
N LYS A 29 -38.50 -11.96 -22.90
CA LYS A 29 -39.29 -12.87 -22.06
C LYS A 29 -38.57 -14.20 -21.75
N GLU A 30 -37.58 -14.55 -22.57
CA GLU A 30 -36.72 -15.71 -22.45
C GLU A 30 -35.64 -15.56 -21.36
N LEU A 31 -35.38 -14.32 -20.91
CA LEU A 31 -34.39 -14.07 -19.87
C LEU A 31 -35.01 -14.19 -18.48
N SER A 32 -34.32 -14.91 -17.60
CA SER A 32 -34.57 -14.81 -16.16
C SER A 32 -33.74 -13.69 -15.54
N PHE A 33 -34.31 -13.02 -14.55
CA PHE A 33 -33.68 -11.93 -13.81
C PHE A 33 -33.40 -12.39 -12.38
N HIS A 34 -32.18 -12.15 -11.92
CA HIS A 34 -31.69 -12.62 -10.63
C HIS A 34 -31.25 -11.44 -9.78
N HIS A 35 -31.84 -11.31 -8.58
CA HIS A 35 -31.43 -10.30 -7.63
C HIS A 35 -30.03 -10.59 -7.10
N ILE A 36 -29.24 -9.53 -6.94
CA ILE A 36 -27.97 -9.59 -6.22
C ILE A 36 -28.23 -10.20 -4.82
N PRO A 37 -27.38 -11.12 -4.34
CA PRO A 37 -27.53 -11.71 -3.01
C PRO A 37 -27.69 -10.65 -1.90
N SER A 38 -28.55 -10.97 -0.94
CA SER A 38 -28.74 -10.18 0.28
C SER A 38 -27.44 -10.10 1.09
N GLU A 39 -27.33 -9.09 1.95
CA GLU A 39 -26.21 -8.88 2.88
C GLU A 39 -25.88 -10.11 3.73
N LYS A 40 -26.86 -10.96 4.05
CA LYS A 40 -26.61 -12.25 4.73
C LYS A 40 -25.63 -13.17 3.98
N LYS A 41 -25.43 -12.93 2.68
CA LYS A 41 -24.47 -13.63 1.80
C LYS A 41 -23.40 -12.65 1.29
N MET A 42 -22.75 -11.92 2.21
CA MET A 42 -21.76 -10.89 1.88
C MET A 42 -20.68 -11.34 0.90
N LEU A 43 -20.14 -12.56 1.06
CA LEU A 43 -19.06 -13.05 0.21
C LEU A 43 -19.49 -13.13 -1.27
N THR A 44 -20.59 -13.82 -1.55
CA THR A 44 -21.15 -13.93 -2.91
C THR A 44 -21.60 -12.56 -3.44
N ARG A 45 -22.17 -11.71 -2.58
CA ARG A 45 -22.56 -10.34 -2.95
C ARG A 45 -21.36 -9.52 -3.43
N LYS A 46 -20.25 -9.53 -2.69
CA LYS A 46 -19.01 -8.85 -3.07
C LYS A 46 -18.47 -9.38 -4.40
N GLN A 47 -18.49 -10.70 -4.60
CA GLN A 47 -18.07 -11.29 -5.88
C GLN A 47 -18.92 -10.81 -7.06
N TRP A 48 -20.25 -10.68 -6.88
CA TRP A 48 -21.12 -10.12 -7.91
C TRP A 48 -20.80 -8.66 -8.22
N ILE A 49 -20.62 -7.82 -7.18
CA ILE A 49 -20.29 -6.40 -7.35
C ILE A 49 -18.97 -6.23 -8.12
N VAL A 50 -17.93 -6.97 -7.71
CA VAL A 50 -16.62 -6.98 -8.39
C VAL A 50 -16.75 -7.45 -9.84
N ALA A 51 -17.51 -8.51 -10.09
CA ALA A 51 -17.71 -9.04 -11.43
C ALA A 51 -18.43 -8.06 -12.35
N ILE A 52 -19.43 -7.34 -11.85
CA ILE A 52 -20.23 -6.36 -12.59
C ILE A 52 -19.48 -5.04 -12.81
N ARG A 53 -18.43 -4.77 -12.03
CA ARG A 53 -17.57 -3.56 -12.10
C ARG A 53 -18.34 -2.25 -11.91
N ARG A 54 -19.15 -2.16 -10.85
CA ARG A 54 -19.95 -0.96 -10.55
C ARG A 54 -20.06 -0.73 -9.03
N ASP A 55 -20.27 0.51 -8.58
CA ASP A 55 -20.43 0.90 -7.17
C ASP A 55 -21.86 0.77 -6.63
N GLU A 56 -22.02 0.43 -5.33
CA GLU A 56 -23.23 -0.13 -4.66
C GLU A 56 -24.57 0.65 -4.76
N ASP A 57 -24.60 1.83 -5.38
CA ASP A 57 -25.77 2.72 -5.42
C ASP A 57 -26.79 2.35 -6.51
N TRP A 58 -27.61 1.31 -6.27
CA TRP A 58 -28.66 0.92 -7.24
C TRP A 58 -30.03 0.61 -6.63
N ARG A 59 -31.06 1.25 -7.17
CA ARG A 59 -32.46 1.07 -6.78
C ARG A 59 -33.19 -0.10 -7.45
N ASN A 60 -32.55 -0.90 -8.31
CA ASN A 60 -33.11 -2.11 -8.93
C ASN A 60 -31.99 -3.09 -9.38
N THR A 61 -31.52 -3.94 -8.48
CA THR A 61 -30.29 -4.77 -8.62
C THR A 61 -30.55 -6.17 -9.18
N VAL A 62 -31.01 -6.26 -10.43
CA VAL A 62 -31.18 -7.56 -11.10
C VAL A 62 -30.17 -7.75 -12.21
N VAL A 63 -29.63 -8.96 -12.32
CA VAL A 63 -28.74 -9.40 -13.38
C VAL A 63 -29.51 -10.41 -14.24
N CYS A 64 -29.52 -10.21 -15.56
CA CYS A 64 -30.18 -11.15 -16.45
C CYS A 64 -29.35 -12.42 -16.69
N SER A 65 -30.02 -13.51 -17.10
CA SER A 65 -29.40 -14.82 -17.33
C SER A 65 -28.26 -14.88 -18.34
N LYS A 66 -28.09 -13.86 -19.22
CA LYS A 66 -26.98 -13.80 -20.19
C LYS A 66 -25.60 -13.80 -19.53
N HIS A 67 -25.52 -13.35 -18.27
CA HIS A 67 -24.25 -13.19 -17.55
C HIS A 67 -23.83 -14.44 -16.77
N PHE A 68 -24.63 -15.51 -16.79
CA PHE A 68 -24.37 -16.76 -16.09
C PHE A 68 -24.20 -17.89 -17.10
N LYS A 69 -23.35 -18.86 -16.77
CA LYS A 69 -23.20 -20.05 -17.60
C LYS A 69 -24.35 -21.00 -17.33
N LYS A 70 -24.62 -21.90 -18.27
CA LYS A 70 -25.66 -22.93 -18.11
C LYS A 70 -25.40 -23.84 -16.90
N GLU A 71 -24.14 -24.07 -16.56
CA GLU A 71 -23.68 -24.87 -15.42
C GLU A 71 -23.92 -24.22 -14.04
N ASP A 72 -24.11 -22.90 -14.00
CA ASP A 72 -24.35 -22.15 -12.77
C ASP A 72 -25.78 -22.35 -12.24
N TYR A 73 -26.64 -22.99 -13.04
CA TYR A 73 -28.02 -23.23 -12.71
C TYR A 73 -28.24 -24.61 -12.09
N ARG A 74 -29.17 -24.67 -11.15
CA ARG A 74 -29.76 -25.91 -10.65
C ARG A 74 -31.27 -25.90 -10.89
N TRP A 75 -31.81 -27.06 -11.23
CA TRP A 75 -33.25 -27.26 -11.29
C TRP A 75 -33.78 -27.51 -9.89
N THR A 76 -34.82 -26.77 -9.50
CA THR A 76 -35.65 -27.07 -8.33
C THR A 76 -37.05 -27.41 -8.84
N PRO A 77 -37.86 -28.19 -8.09
CA PRO A 77 -39.16 -28.69 -8.57
C PRO A 77 -40.07 -27.61 -9.17
N ASN A 78 -39.94 -26.36 -8.71
CA ASN A 78 -40.80 -25.25 -9.11
C ASN A 78 -40.14 -24.23 -10.06
N ARG A 79 -38.80 -24.21 -10.18
CA ARG A 79 -38.09 -23.21 -11.02
C ARG A 79 -36.61 -23.51 -11.23
N LYS A 80 -36.04 -22.91 -12.29
CA LYS A 80 -34.60 -22.81 -12.52
C LYS A 80 -34.00 -21.72 -11.62
N CYS A 81 -33.05 -22.09 -10.75
CA CYS A 81 -32.39 -21.19 -9.81
C CYS A 81 -30.88 -21.21 -10.01
N LEU A 82 -30.20 -20.13 -9.63
CA LEU A 82 -28.74 -20.10 -9.54
C LEU A 82 -28.27 -20.95 -8.35
N LYS A 83 -27.13 -21.62 -8.50
CA LYS A 83 -26.43 -22.28 -7.38
C LYS A 83 -26.02 -21.22 -6.33
N PRO A 84 -25.86 -21.61 -5.05
CA PRO A 84 -25.48 -20.67 -3.99
C PRO A 84 -24.18 -19.91 -4.25
N GLU A 85 -23.25 -20.55 -4.98
CA GLU A 85 -21.91 -20.02 -5.30
C GLU A 85 -21.83 -19.42 -6.72
N ALA A 86 -22.94 -19.40 -7.46
CA ALA A 86 -22.94 -18.88 -8.81
C ALA A 86 -22.65 -17.37 -8.82
N VAL A 87 -21.71 -16.97 -9.65
CA VAL A 87 -21.32 -15.57 -9.88
C VAL A 87 -21.43 -15.24 -11.36
N PRO A 88 -21.86 -14.03 -11.74
CA PRO A 88 -21.92 -13.67 -13.14
C PRO A 88 -20.50 -13.65 -13.69
N SER A 89 -20.27 -14.36 -14.78
CA SER A 89 -18.94 -14.60 -15.34
C SER A 89 -18.84 -14.34 -16.83
N VAL A 90 -19.99 -14.23 -17.52
CA VAL A 90 -20.07 -13.99 -18.96
C VAL A 90 -20.27 -12.50 -19.22
N PHE A 91 -19.22 -11.85 -19.73
CA PHE A 91 -19.22 -10.43 -20.05
C PHE A 91 -18.37 -10.14 -21.28
N ASP A 92 -18.80 -9.18 -22.09
CA ASP A 92 -18.12 -8.80 -23.34
C ASP A 92 -16.71 -8.25 -23.08
N TRP A 93 -16.49 -7.59 -21.94
CA TRP A 93 -15.16 -7.06 -21.57
C TRP A 93 -14.15 -8.13 -21.17
N LYS A 94 -14.56 -9.39 -20.94
CA LYS A 94 -13.62 -10.50 -20.71
C LYS A 94 -13.09 -11.11 -22.01
N LEU A 95 -13.75 -10.88 -23.14
CA LEU A 95 -13.28 -11.35 -24.45
C LEU A 95 -12.14 -10.47 -25.00
N ASN A 96 -12.05 -9.23 -24.53
CA ASN A 96 -11.01 -8.27 -24.91
C ASN A 96 -9.82 -8.24 -23.96
N GLU A 97 -9.72 -9.17 -23.01
CA GLU A 97 -8.49 -9.38 -22.24
C GLU A 97 -7.48 -10.08 -23.16
N SER A 98 -6.92 -9.34 -24.12
CA SER A 98 -5.71 -9.75 -24.81
C SER A 98 -4.71 -10.13 -23.72
N SER A 99 -4.19 -11.36 -23.76
CA SER A 99 -3.10 -11.78 -22.87
C SER A 99 -2.11 -10.63 -22.78
N ARG A 100 -1.94 -10.04 -21.60
CA ARG A 100 -0.98 -8.94 -21.44
C ARG A 100 0.34 -9.44 -22.00
N LYS A 101 0.89 -8.73 -22.99
CA LYS A 101 2.26 -8.99 -23.44
C LYS A 101 3.13 -8.97 -22.19
N ALA A 102 4.06 -9.91 -22.07
CA ALA A 102 5.06 -9.86 -21.01
C ALA A 102 5.72 -8.46 -21.04
N PRO A 103 6.02 -7.86 -19.88
CA PRO A 103 6.70 -6.57 -19.84
C PRO A 103 7.93 -6.60 -20.75
N THR A 104 8.06 -5.63 -21.66
CA THR A 104 9.22 -5.54 -22.53
C THR A 104 10.47 -5.41 -21.65
N PRO A 105 11.49 -6.26 -21.81
CA PRO A 105 12.72 -6.13 -21.03
C PRO A 105 13.37 -4.79 -21.37
N ARG A 106 13.52 -3.91 -20.37
CA ARG A 106 14.32 -2.69 -20.55
C ARG A 106 15.78 -3.11 -20.77
N GLN A 107 16.39 -2.62 -21.83
CA GLN A 107 17.83 -2.75 -22.00
C GLN A 107 18.51 -1.81 -20.98
N SER A 108 19.21 -2.37 -20.01
CA SER A 108 20.01 -1.59 -19.06
C SER A 108 20.98 -0.70 -19.83
N LEU A 109 21.00 0.60 -19.50
CA LEU A 109 21.85 1.59 -20.15
C LEU A 109 23.35 1.25 -20.02
N PHE A 110 23.72 0.39 -19.07
CA PHE A 110 25.11 -0.02 -18.82
C PHE A 110 25.56 -1.27 -19.59
N LYS A 111 24.66 -2.02 -20.23
CA LYS A 111 25.07 -3.19 -21.04
C LYS A 111 25.86 -2.79 -22.30
N LYS A 112 25.94 -1.50 -22.60
CA LYS A 112 26.68 -0.93 -23.74
C LYS A 112 28.12 -0.48 -23.41
N MET A 113 28.58 -0.60 -22.16
CA MET A 113 29.91 -0.13 -21.71
C MET A 113 30.81 -1.24 -21.16
N LYS A 114 30.85 -2.42 -21.79
CA LYS A 114 31.93 -3.40 -21.56
C LYS A 114 32.90 -3.42 -22.74
N VAL A 115 33.84 -2.49 -22.73
CA VAL A 115 35.22 -2.63 -23.26
C VAL A 115 36.11 -1.69 -22.44
N ASP A 116 36.79 -2.21 -21.43
CA ASP A 116 38.26 -2.36 -21.36
C ASP A 116 38.67 -2.56 -19.90
N ASP A 117 39.36 -3.66 -19.66
CA ASP A 117 39.90 -4.08 -18.37
C ASP A 117 41.01 -3.13 -17.93
N ARG A 118 40.85 -2.49 -16.77
CA ARG A 118 41.97 -2.17 -15.87
C ARG A 118 41.53 -2.33 -14.43
N GLU A 119 42.08 -3.37 -13.81
CA GLU A 119 42.14 -3.54 -12.37
C GLU A 119 42.89 -2.34 -11.78
N ASP A 120 42.27 -1.64 -10.84
CA ASP A 120 42.99 -0.97 -9.76
C ASP A 120 42.16 -1.15 -8.49
N GLY A 121 42.73 -1.96 -7.59
CA GLY A 121 42.19 -2.18 -6.27
C GLY A 121 42.27 -0.88 -5.46
N HIS A 122 41.14 -0.48 -4.88
CA HIS A 122 41.15 0.47 -3.77
C HIS A 122 40.35 -0.12 -2.61
N GLU A 123 41.10 -0.71 -1.71
CA GLU A 123 40.71 -1.17 -0.39
C GLU A 123 40.31 0.06 0.46
N MET A 124 39.03 0.17 0.81
CA MET A 124 38.59 1.21 1.75
C MET A 124 38.88 0.75 3.18
N VAL A 125 40.01 1.25 3.70
CA VAL A 125 40.37 1.19 5.11
C VAL A 125 39.37 2.04 5.91
N VAL A 126 38.67 1.41 6.85
CA VAL A 126 37.84 2.12 7.84
C VAL A 126 38.74 2.43 9.02
N GLU A 127 39.24 3.66 9.11
CA GLU A 127 39.96 4.15 10.29
C GLU A 127 38.99 4.34 11.46
N GLU A 128 39.19 3.55 12.50
CA GLU A 128 38.56 3.67 13.81
C GLU A 128 39.23 4.81 14.59
N SER A 129 38.51 5.92 14.76
CA SER A 129 38.98 7.07 15.55
C SER A 129 38.84 6.78 17.05
N VAL A 130 39.92 6.30 17.65
CA VAL A 130 40.15 6.31 19.11
C VAL A 130 40.69 7.68 19.50
N CYS A 131 40.02 8.39 20.42
CA CYS A 131 40.60 9.58 21.05
C CYS A 131 41.19 9.20 22.42
N GLU A 132 42.52 9.19 22.48
CA GLU A 132 43.33 9.00 23.68
C GLU A 132 43.24 10.21 24.63
N VAL A 133 43.16 9.88 25.91
CA VAL A 133 43.11 10.78 27.07
C VAL A 133 44.47 11.45 27.25
N HIS A 134 44.51 12.78 27.17
CA HIS A 134 45.68 13.55 27.59
C HIS A 134 45.74 13.62 29.13
N ASN A 135 46.69 12.87 29.66
CA ASN A 135 47.23 13.00 31.01
C ASN A 135 47.96 14.36 31.15
N SER A 136 47.62 15.16 32.16
CA SER A 136 48.43 16.29 32.61
C SER A 136 48.20 16.57 34.09
N GLN A 137 49.10 16.00 34.89
CA GLN A 137 49.72 16.50 36.12
C GLN A 137 48.88 17.25 37.16
N SER A 138 48.89 16.62 38.33
CA SER A 138 48.65 17.11 39.68
C SER A 138 49.31 18.46 40.00
N VAL A 139 48.53 19.34 40.64
CA VAL A 139 49.03 20.31 41.61
C VAL A 139 48.29 20.03 42.91
N GLU A 140 49.05 19.57 43.90
CA GLU A 140 48.62 19.37 45.28
C GLU A 140 48.33 20.75 45.88
N HIS A 141 47.12 20.95 46.37
CA HIS A 141 46.85 22.01 47.32
C HIS A 141 45.91 21.47 48.39
N GLU A 142 46.55 21.12 49.50
CA GLU A 142 45.91 20.74 50.76
C GLU A 142 45.02 21.90 51.21
N ASN A 143 43.73 21.65 51.31
CA ASN A 143 42.85 22.46 52.14
C ASN A 143 41.98 21.50 52.94
N GLU A 144 42.50 21.10 54.10
CA GLU A 144 41.72 20.46 55.14
C GLU A 144 40.62 21.43 55.59
N MET A 145 39.42 21.28 55.04
CA MET A 145 38.22 21.88 55.58
C MET A 145 37.45 20.79 56.33
N SER A 146 37.63 20.78 57.64
CA SER A 146 36.84 20.00 58.59
C SER A 146 35.35 20.20 58.33
N CYS A 147 34.64 19.13 57.96
CA CYS A 147 33.19 19.08 58.02
C CYS A 147 32.74 17.73 58.60
N ASP A 148 31.78 17.81 59.52
CA ASP A 148 31.25 16.74 60.36
C ASP A 148 31.00 15.41 59.63
N SER A 149 31.67 14.35 60.09
CA SER A 149 31.66 12.99 59.52
C SER A 149 30.29 12.30 59.49
N ASN A 150 29.22 12.92 59.98
CA ASN A 150 27.85 12.37 59.99
C ASN A 150 26.93 12.89 58.86
N ILE A 151 27.35 13.92 58.09
CA ILE A 151 26.55 14.46 56.96
C ILE A 151 26.93 13.77 55.63
N HIS A 152 28.11 13.16 55.56
CA HIS A 152 28.70 12.62 54.32
C HIS A 152 28.16 11.23 53.93
N ALA A 153 27.82 10.38 54.90
CA ALA A 153 27.33 9.02 54.64
C ALA A 153 25.98 9.00 53.91
N GLY A 154 25.04 9.87 54.31
CA GLY A 154 23.73 9.99 53.66
C GLY A 154 23.76 10.62 52.26
N CYS A 155 24.80 11.39 51.93
CA CYS A 155 25.02 11.92 50.59
C CYS A 155 25.60 10.87 49.65
N LEU A 156 26.58 10.07 50.10
CA LEU A 156 27.18 9.00 49.30
C LEU A 156 26.16 7.93 48.90
N GLU A 157 25.32 7.51 49.85
CA GLU A 157 24.26 6.53 49.57
C GLU A 157 23.22 7.05 48.56
N LYS A 158 23.02 8.38 48.52
CA LYS A 158 22.11 9.04 47.57
C LYS A 158 22.74 9.19 46.20
N ILE A 159 24.05 9.43 46.13
CA ILE A 159 24.85 9.45 44.89
C ILE A 159 24.86 8.05 44.27
N GLU A 160 25.15 7.00 45.05
CA GLU A 160 25.15 5.61 44.58
C GLU A 160 23.76 5.19 44.07
N LYS A 161 22.69 5.56 44.78
CA LYS A 161 21.32 5.33 44.30
C LYS A 161 21.03 6.06 43.00
N LEU A 162 21.51 7.30 42.84
CA LEU A 162 21.34 8.06 41.60
C LEU A 162 22.15 7.47 40.45
N GLU A 163 23.38 7.04 40.69
CA GLU A 163 24.23 6.36 39.70
C GLU A 163 23.58 5.06 39.22
N HIS A 164 23.04 4.25 40.14
CA HIS A 164 22.31 3.04 39.78
C HIS A 164 21.06 3.35 38.95
N VAL A 165 20.33 4.42 39.28
CA VAL A 165 19.17 4.87 38.49
C VAL A 165 19.59 5.34 37.10
N VAL A 166 20.70 6.07 36.97
CA VAL A 166 21.24 6.52 35.68
C VAL A 166 21.64 5.31 34.83
N GLN A 167 22.42 4.38 35.38
CA GLN A 167 22.82 3.16 34.68
C GLN A 167 21.62 2.31 34.24
N GLN A 168 20.61 2.19 35.10
CA GLN A 168 19.37 1.49 34.77
C GLN A 168 18.64 2.17 33.61
N LYS A 169 18.55 3.50 33.62
CA LYS A 169 17.90 4.26 32.55
C LYS A 169 18.69 4.25 31.25
N ASP A 170 20.02 4.22 31.31
CA ASP A 170 20.87 4.06 30.13
C ASP A 170 20.69 2.68 29.49
N SER A 171 20.56 1.62 30.30
CA SER A 171 20.22 0.29 29.80
C SER A 171 18.84 0.26 29.16
N GLU A 172 17.83 0.82 29.83
CA GLU A 172 16.45 0.89 29.31
C GLU A 172 16.39 1.70 28.01
N LEU A 173 17.14 2.81 27.91
CA LEU A 173 17.21 3.62 26.71
C LEU A 173 17.86 2.86 25.55
N LYS A 174 18.93 2.11 25.81
CA LYS A 174 19.55 1.22 24.82
C LYS A 174 18.57 0.18 24.30
N ASP A 175 17.86 -0.51 25.19
CA ASP A 175 16.86 -1.51 24.81
C ASP A 175 15.73 -0.89 23.96
N LYS A 176 15.24 0.30 24.36
CA LYS A 176 14.22 1.04 23.60
C LYS A 176 14.72 1.52 22.24
N THR A 177 15.98 1.95 22.14
CA THR A 177 16.56 2.34 20.85
C THR A 177 16.66 1.16 19.88
N TYR A 178 17.03 -0.02 20.39
CA TYR A 178 17.05 -1.25 19.60
C TYR A 178 15.63 -1.67 19.16
N GLU A 179 14.66 -1.63 20.07
CA GLU A 179 13.26 -1.91 19.78
C GLU A 179 12.70 -0.98 18.69
N LEU A 180 12.98 0.33 18.81
CA LEU A 180 12.58 1.33 17.81
C LEU A 180 13.22 1.09 16.45
N ALA A 181 14.50 0.72 16.40
CA ALA A 181 15.19 0.41 15.14
C ALA A 181 14.56 -0.81 14.45
N SER A 182 14.29 -1.87 15.21
CA SER A 182 13.64 -3.09 14.70
C SER A 182 12.21 -2.81 14.20
N LEU A 183 11.41 -2.06 14.96
CA LEU A 183 10.05 -1.70 14.56
C LEU A 183 10.05 -0.79 13.32
N ASN A 184 10.97 0.16 13.23
CA ASN A 184 11.14 1.01 12.05
C ASN A 184 11.53 0.19 10.81
N GLN A 185 12.42 -0.79 10.95
CA GLN A 185 12.77 -1.69 9.84
C GLN A 185 11.54 -2.46 9.36
N LYS A 186 10.75 -3.01 10.30
CA LYS A 186 9.50 -3.70 9.96
C LYS A 186 8.49 -2.79 9.27
N LEU A 187 8.31 -1.56 9.76
CA LEU A 187 7.45 -0.56 9.14
C LEU A 187 7.95 -0.16 7.75
N GLN A 188 9.26 0.01 7.54
CA GLN A 188 9.84 0.29 6.22
C GLN A 188 9.54 -0.83 5.21
N MET A 189 9.54 -2.09 5.67
CA MET A 189 9.17 -3.23 4.85
C MET A 189 7.66 -3.28 4.57
N GLU A 190 6.81 -2.98 5.54
CA GLU A 190 5.35 -3.03 5.36
C GLU A 190 4.79 -1.81 4.62
N ARG A 191 5.47 -0.65 4.73
CA ARG A 191 5.05 0.59 4.09
C ARG A 191 5.30 0.50 2.58
N PHE A 192 4.23 0.68 1.82
CA PHE A 192 4.34 0.86 0.38
C PHE A 192 5.11 2.16 0.08
N GLY A 193 6.22 2.06 -0.65
CA GLY A 193 7.03 3.20 -1.05
C GLY A 193 8.34 2.78 -1.70
N VAL A 194 9.00 3.73 -2.36
CA VAL A 194 10.25 3.48 -3.08
C VAL A 194 11.42 3.12 -2.16
N THR A 195 11.39 3.62 -0.91
CA THR A 195 12.43 3.34 0.10
C THR A 195 12.52 1.86 0.44
N ARG A 196 11.46 1.08 0.27
CA ARG A 196 11.52 -0.37 0.46
C ARG A 196 12.52 -1.05 -0.49
N PHE A 197 12.77 -0.46 -1.66
CA PHE A 197 13.71 -0.95 -2.65
C PHE A 197 15.08 -0.24 -2.56
N SER A 198 15.37 0.54 -1.51
CA SER A 198 16.62 1.31 -1.42
C SER A 198 17.87 0.44 -1.49
N PHE A 199 17.77 -0.80 -1.02
CA PHE A 199 18.86 -1.80 -1.01
C PHE A 199 18.90 -2.68 -2.25
N ASP A 200 17.93 -2.56 -3.16
CA ASP A 200 17.79 -3.42 -4.34
C ASP A 200 17.80 -2.55 -5.60
N HIS A 201 19.01 -2.32 -6.11
CA HIS A 201 19.22 -1.50 -7.30
C HIS A 201 18.58 -2.10 -8.55
N GLU A 202 18.47 -3.44 -8.65
CA GLU A 202 17.80 -4.11 -9.77
C GLU A 202 16.31 -3.75 -9.80
N MET A 203 15.65 -3.77 -8.63
CA MET A 203 14.26 -3.38 -8.51
C MET A 203 14.06 -1.88 -8.79
N ILE A 204 14.97 -1.02 -8.33
CA ILE A 204 14.91 0.41 -8.65
C ILE A 204 15.04 0.65 -10.17
N GLU A 205 16.02 0.01 -10.82
CA GLU A 205 16.20 0.12 -12.28
C GLU A 205 14.97 -0.42 -13.02
N PHE A 206 14.43 -1.55 -12.57
CA PHE A 206 13.24 -2.14 -13.15
C PHE A 206 12.01 -1.20 -13.09
N TYR A 207 11.71 -0.65 -11.91
CA TYR A 207 10.51 0.17 -11.71
C TYR A 207 10.66 1.59 -12.23
N THR A 208 11.83 2.20 -12.03
CA THR A 208 12.02 3.64 -12.28
C THR A 208 12.84 3.93 -13.52
N GLY A 209 13.66 2.98 -13.97
CA GLY A 209 14.69 3.19 -15.00
C GLY A 209 15.97 3.85 -14.47
N PHE A 210 16.03 4.24 -13.19
CA PHE A 210 17.25 4.78 -12.60
C PHE A 210 18.18 3.65 -12.15
N PRO A 211 19.50 3.79 -12.34
CA PRO A 211 20.44 2.68 -12.09
C PRO A 211 20.57 2.31 -10.62
N THR A 212 20.45 3.30 -9.74
CA THR A 212 20.58 3.14 -8.30
C THR A 212 19.53 3.98 -7.59
N PHE A 213 19.23 3.61 -6.35
CA PHE A 213 18.35 4.38 -5.50
C PHE A 213 18.87 5.80 -5.27
N ASP A 214 20.19 5.97 -5.14
CA ASP A 214 20.80 7.28 -4.93
C ASP A 214 20.60 8.21 -6.12
N LEU A 215 20.72 7.70 -7.35
CA LEU A 215 20.47 8.51 -8.56
C LEU A 215 19.00 8.92 -8.66
N PHE A 216 18.08 8.01 -8.32
CA PHE A 216 16.66 8.34 -8.20
C PHE A 216 16.42 9.44 -7.14
N LEU A 217 17.09 9.34 -5.97
CA LEU A 217 16.94 10.28 -4.88
C LEU A 217 17.53 11.66 -5.22
N ILE A 218 18.68 11.69 -5.90
CA ILE A 218 19.29 12.91 -6.46
C ILE A 218 18.30 13.58 -7.41
N PHE A 219 17.74 12.84 -8.37
CA PHE A 219 16.74 13.37 -9.29
C PHE A 219 15.53 13.94 -8.55
N TYR A 220 14.98 13.18 -7.59
CA TYR A 220 13.85 13.65 -6.79
C TYR A 220 14.20 14.94 -6.02
N SER A 221 15.40 15.05 -5.46
CA SER A 221 15.84 16.24 -4.73
C SER A 221 15.81 17.51 -5.59
N VAL A 222 16.16 17.39 -6.88
CA VAL A 222 16.14 18.49 -7.85
C VAL A 222 14.71 18.94 -8.15
N ILE A 223 13.77 18.01 -8.30
CA ILE A 223 12.38 18.34 -8.67
C ILE A 223 11.48 18.62 -7.46
N LYS A 224 11.83 18.18 -6.25
CA LYS A 224 11.05 18.34 -5.01
C LYS A 224 10.58 19.79 -4.77
N PRO A 225 11.39 20.85 -4.99
CA PRO A 225 10.93 22.24 -4.83
C PRO A 225 9.84 22.66 -5.83
N THR A 226 9.70 21.96 -6.96
CA THR A 226 8.64 22.23 -7.94
C THR A 226 7.32 21.55 -7.57
N VAL A 227 7.39 20.42 -6.86
CA VAL A 227 6.23 19.62 -6.46
C VAL A 227 5.29 20.41 -5.54
N THR A 228 5.83 21.23 -4.65
CA THR A 228 5.04 22.09 -3.75
C THR A 228 4.24 23.15 -4.50
N ARG A 229 4.63 23.49 -5.74
CA ARG A 229 3.92 24.45 -6.59
C ARG A 229 2.97 23.79 -7.59
N MET A 230 2.95 22.45 -7.68
CA MET A 230 2.09 21.73 -8.62
C MET A 230 0.64 21.81 -8.18
N LYS A 231 -0.18 22.50 -8.97
CA LYS A 231 -1.65 22.53 -8.81
C LYS A 231 -2.26 21.46 -9.70
N THR A 232 -2.82 20.41 -9.10
CA THR A 232 -3.58 19.40 -9.85
C THR A 232 -5.03 19.85 -10.02
N VAL A 233 -5.62 19.64 -11.20
CA VAL A 233 -7.01 20.04 -11.52
C VAL A 233 -8.04 19.48 -10.53
N TYR A 234 -7.73 18.36 -9.87
CA TYR A 234 -8.58 17.68 -8.88
C TYR A 234 -8.30 18.08 -7.42
N TYR A 235 -7.21 18.79 -7.12
CA TYR A 235 -6.85 19.19 -5.76
C TYR A 235 -6.27 20.61 -5.77
N LYS A 236 -7.05 21.58 -5.30
CA LYS A 236 -6.55 22.92 -4.98
C LYS A 236 -5.81 22.83 -3.64
N SER A 237 -4.58 23.32 -3.60
CA SER A 237 -3.88 23.66 -2.35
C SER A 237 -4.55 24.92 -1.76
N SER A 238 -5.73 24.77 -1.18
CA SER A 238 -6.31 25.77 -0.29
C SER A 238 -6.28 25.20 1.12
N GLU A 239 -5.89 26.02 2.09
CA GLU A 239 -5.91 25.73 3.54
C GLU A 239 -7.35 25.49 4.07
N GLU A 240 -8.35 25.57 3.20
CA GLU A 240 -9.74 25.18 3.45
C GLU A 240 -9.94 23.69 3.11
N PRO A 241 -10.42 22.86 4.06
CA PRO A 241 -10.65 21.44 3.81
C PRO A 241 -11.77 21.25 2.78
N SER A 242 -11.38 20.95 1.54
CA SER A 242 -12.32 20.54 0.51
C SER A 242 -12.87 19.15 0.84
N ASN A 243 -14.17 19.05 1.10
CA ASN A 243 -14.90 17.79 1.30
C ASN A 243 -15.03 16.92 0.02
N ARG A 244 -14.20 17.14 -1.00
CA ARG A 244 -14.24 16.38 -2.26
C ARG A 244 -12.95 15.56 -2.43
N GLY A 245 -13.05 14.28 -2.09
CA GLY A 245 -12.04 13.26 -2.35
C GLY A 245 -11.24 12.85 -1.11
N ARG A 246 -10.69 11.63 -1.15
CA ARG A 246 -9.79 11.12 -0.12
C ARG A 246 -8.54 12.02 -0.05
N PRO A 247 -8.10 12.48 1.14
CA PRO A 247 -6.88 13.28 1.27
C PRO A 247 -5.66 12.55 0.69
N LYS A 248 -4.66 13.31 0.23
CA LYS A 248 -3.39 12.76 -0.24
C LYS A 248 -2.78 11.91 0.88
N SER A 249 -2.71 10.61 0.62
CA SER A 249 -2.29 9.60 1.61
C SER A 249 -0.86 9.12 1.39
N MET A 250 -0.12 9.72 0.45
CA MET A 250 1.15 9.20 -0.05
C MET A 250 2.19 10.32 -0.17
N ASP A 251 3.44 10.00 0.16
CA ASP A 251 4.55 10.94 0.04
C ASP A 251 4.82 11.27 -1.43
N PRO A 252 5.22 12.51 -1.81
CA PRO A 252 5.41 12.85 -3.22
C PRO A 252 6.51 12.06 -3.93
N ILE A 253 7.48 11.53 -3.20
CA ILE A 253 8.50 10.62 -3.73
C ILE A 253 7.88 9.28 -4.16
N ASP A 254 6.90 8.80 -3.40
CA ASP A 254 6.16 7.57 -3.69
C ASP A 254 5.12 7.81 -4.79
N GLU A 255 4.55 9.03 -4.88
CA GLU A 255 3.73 9.45 -6.04
C GLU A 255 4.56 9.43 -7.33
N LEU A 256 5.78 9.97 -7.30
CA LEU A 256 6.72 9.93 -8.43
C LEU A 256 7.10 8.49 -8.78
N PHE A 257 7.43 7.68 -7.79
CA PHE A 257 7.72 6.26 -8.00
C PHE A 257 6.55 5.55 -8.69
N MET A 258 5.32 5.77 -8.21
CA MET A 258 4.10 5.22 -8.81
C MET A 258 3.85 5.71 -10.24
N PHE A 259 4.18 6.98 -10.52
CA PHE A 259 4.12 7.52 -11.87
C PHE A 259 5.09 6.78 -12.80
N LEU A 260 6.34 6.60 -12.38
CA LEU A 260 7.37 5.89 -13.17
C LEU A 260 7.06 4.41 -13.36
N CYS A 261 6.47 3.75 -12.35
CA CYS A 261 6.01 2.36 -12.42
C CYS A 261 4.99 2.12 -13.54
N LYS A 262 4.27 3.15 -14.02
CA LYS A 262 3.15 3.03 -14.96
C LYS A 262 3.47 3.30 -16.43
N VAL A 263 4.69 3.69 -16.78
CA VAL A 263 5.02 4.09 -18.16
C VAL A 263 5.81 2.99 -18.87
N TRP A 264 5.14 1.92 -19.32
CA TRP A 264 5.59 1.02 -20.42
C TRP A 264 4.40 0.39 -21.17
N PHE A 265 3.44 1.22 -21.56
CA PHE A 265 2.52 0.89 -22.66
C PHE A 265 2.61 2.01 -23.71
N SER A 266 3.66 1.99 -24.52
CA SER A 266 3.64 2.59 -25.84
C SER A 266 4.51 1.73 -26.76
N ASP A 267 3.88 1.39 -27.88
CA ASP A 267 4.28 0.57 -29.04
C ASP A 267 4.24 -0.96 -28.89
#